data_AF-T0S0Q6-F1
#
_entry.id   AF-T0S0Q6-F1
#
_cell.length_a   1.000
_cell.length_b   1.000
_cell.length_c   1.000
_cell.angle_alpha   90.00
_cell.angle_beta   90.00
_cell.angle_gamma   90.00
#
_symmetry.space_group_name_H-M   'P 1'
#
loop_
_entity.id
_entity.type
_entity.pdbx_description
1 polymer ?
#
loop_
_entity_poly.entity_id
_entity_poly.type
_entity_poly.pdbx_seq_one_letter_code
_entity_poly.pdbx_strand_id
1 'polypeptide(L)'
;MYQSMSDLKTPLAKAGDLALLLPTPAEAIAGHAADLRASFRAGVLQSTAARKAQLRQLRLLATEGAELLQAAVWKDLHKHATELFVMETSVLLNEIQEHLDYVDDWAAPKRVGTNLVNIPGSSYVHSDPLGVCCIMGTWNYPVQLILLPLVGCISAGNCAVLRLPAEGSSDHVAAALAYLLDKYMDPNVVRYVAGGIDANKAMLAQKFDLIFCTGGPSRL
;
A
#
# COMPACT_ATOMS: atom_id res chain seq x y z
N MET A 1 5.38 11.03 -14.28
CA MET A 1 6.71 11.58 -14.62
C MET A 1 7.69 10.92 -13.67
N TYR A 2 8.35 9.83 -14.09
CA TYR A 2 9.29 9.11 -13.23
C TYR A 2 10.47 10.01 -12.91
N GLN A 3 10.76 10.23 -11.63
CA GLN A 3 11.94 10.99 -11.21
C GLN A 3 13.20 10.28 -11.72
N SER A 4 14.19 11.08 -12.12
CA SER A 4 15.47 10.62 -12.62
C SER A 4 16.22 9.86 -11.52
N MET A 5 17.01 8.84 -11.88
CA MET A 5 17.89 8.12 -10.94
C MET A 5 18.89 9.04 -10.20
N SER A 6 19.07 10.28 -10.65
CA SER A 6 19.88 11.31 -9.98
C SER A 6 19.23 11.87 -8.70
N ASP A 7 17.91 11.89 -8.61
CA ASP A 7 17.17 12.53 -7.51
C ASP A 7 17.05 11.61 -6.28
N LEU A 8 17.45 10.34 -6.42
CA LEU A 8 17.41 9.29 -5.38
C LEU A 8 18.66 9.28 -4.47
N LYS A 9 19.69 10.07 -4.76
CA LYS A 9 20.94 10.09 -3.97
C LYS A 9 20.92 11.04 -2.77
N THR A 10 19.81 11.72 -2.49
CA THR A 10 19.68 12.51 -1.25
C THR A 10 19.60 11.55 -0.06
N PRO A 11 20.49 11.68 0.95
CA PRO A 11 20.45 10.85 2.13
C PRO A 11 19.07 10.97 2.81
N LEU A 12 18.52 9.84 3.24
CA LEU A 12 17.24 9.82 3.95
C LEU A 12 17.36 10.61 5.25
N ALA A 13 16.24 11.19 5.68
CA ALA A 13 16.11 11.77 7.01
C ALA A 13 16.45 10.71 8.07
N LYS A 14 17.04 11.13 9.20
CA LYS A 14 17.21 10.24 10.35
C LYS A 14 15.89 10.13 11.09
N ALA A 15 15.62 8.98 11.73
CA ALA A 15 14.37 8.76 12.45
C ALA A 15 14.08 9.79 13.57
N GLY A 16 15.13 10.39 14.14
CA GLY A 16 14.99 11.44 15.15
C GLY A 16 14.49 12.79 14.61
N ASP A 17 14.55 12.99 13.29
CA ASP A 17 14.27 14.28 12.65
C ASP A 17 12.83 14.37 12.10
N LEU A 18 12.09 13.26 12.08
CA LEU A 18 10.72 13.23 11.57
C LEU A 18 9.73 13.67 12.66
N ALA A 19 8.92 14.69 12.35
CA ALA A 19 7.80 15.08 13.18
C ALA A 19 6.72 13.98 13.14
N LEU A 20 6.05 13.77 14.29
CA LEU A 20 4.90 12.88 14.36
C LEU A 20 3.75 13.40 13.51
N LEU A 21 2.98 12.49 12.93
CA LEU A 21 1.85 12.84 12.07
C LEU A 21 0.73 13.46 12.90
N LEU A 22 0.19 14.57 12.38
CA LEU A 22 -1.06 15.12 12.88
C LEU A 22 -2.24 14.33 12.29
N PRO A 23 -3.37 14.23 13.01
CA PRO A 23 -4.58 13.62 12.47
C PRO A 23 -5.00 14.27 11.15
N THR A 24 -5.28 13.45 10.14
CA THR A 24 -5.74 13.93 8.83
C THR A 24 -7.17 14.45 8.95
N PRO A 25 -7.47 15.69 8.53
CA PRO A 25 -8.82 16.22 8.56
C PRO A 25 -9.80 15.40 7.71
N ALA A 26 -11.06 15.28 8.13
CA ALA A 26 -12.07 14.48 7.42
C ALA A 26 -12.28 14.93 5.96
N GLU A 27 -12.19 16.23 5.69
CA GLU A 27 -12.28 16.78 4.33
C GLU A 27 -11.12 16.30 3.44
N ALA A 28 -9.90 16.25 3.98
CA ALA A 28 -8.74 15.73 3.26
C ALA A 28 -8.88 14.23 2.99
N ILE A 29 -9.43 13.45 3.94
CA ILE A 29 -9.71 12.02 3.77
C ILE A 29 -10.69 11.80 2.59
N ALA A 30 -11.78 12.57 2.54
CA ALA A 30 -12.74 12.52 1.44
C ALA A 30 -12.08 12.91 0.10
N GLY A 31 -11.25 13.95 0.11
CA GLY A 31 -10.46 14.37 -1.06
C GLY A 31 -9.53 13.26 -1.56
N HIS A 32 -8.81 12.57 -0.67
CA HIS A 32 -7.93 11.46 -1.05
C HIS A 32 -8.70 10.31 -1.73
N ALA A 33 -9.86 9.94 -1.20
CA ALA A 33 -10.69 8.90 -1.80
C ALA A 33 -11.23 9.32 -3.19
N ALA A 34 -11.64 10.58 -3.34
CA ALA A 34 -12.13 11.13 -4.60
C ALA A 34 -11.03 11.21 -5.68
N ASP A 35 -9.85 11.71 -5.31
CA ASP A 35 -8.69 11.82 -6.22
C ASP A 35 -8.25 10.45 -6.73
N LEU A 36 -8.09 9.47 -5.82
CA LEU A 36 -7.70 8.11 -6.21
C LEU A 36 -8.77 7.43 -7.06
N ARG A 37 -10.06 7.75 -6.82
CA ARG A 37 -11.14 7.26 -7.67
C ARG A 37 -11.02 7.82 -9.10
N ALA A 38 -10.66 9.09 -9.24
CA ALA A 38 -10.43 9.70 -10.54
C ALA A 38 -9.21 9.08 -11.23
N SER A 39 -8.11 8.88 -10.51
CA SER A 39 -6.90 8.22 -11.01
C SER A 39 -7.17 6.78 -11.46
N PHE A 40 -7.91 6.00 -10.67
CA PHE A 40 -8.32 4.66 -11.05
C PHE A 40 -9.10 4.66 -12.37
N ARG A 41 -10.09 5.55 -12.51
CA ARG A 41 -10.89 5.70 -13.75
C ARG A 41 -10.06 6.17 -14.94
N ALA A 42 -9.01 6.93 -14.70
CA ALA A 42 -8.03 7.34 -15.71
C ALA A 42 -7.08 6.20 -16.11
N GLY A 43 -7.14 5.04 -15.47
CA GLY A 43 -6.37 3.87 -15.84
C GLY A 43 -4.89 3.92 -15.43
N VAL A 44 -4.54 4.68 -14.38
CA VAL A 44 -3.13 4.85 -13.95
C VAL A 44 -2.41 3.53 -13.65
N LEU A 45 -3.14 2.48 -13.28
CA LEU A 45 -2.64 1.12 -13.06
C LEU A 45 -3.25 0.06 -14.01
N GLN A 46 -3.83 0.48 -15.13
CA GLN A 46 -4.46 -0.45 -16.06
C GLN A 46 -3.46 -1.47 -16.62
N SER A 47 -2.27 -1.02 -17.03
CA SER A 47 -1.22 -1.88 -17.57
C SER A 47 -0.40 -2.55 -16.47
N THR A 48 0.00 -3.81 -16.69
CA THR A 48 0.90 -4.53 -15.78
C THR A 48 2.27 -3.85 -15.68
N ALA A 49 2.72 -3.16 -16.73
CA ALA A 49 3.92 -2.34 -16.71
C ALA A 49 3.86 -1.22 -15.64
N ALA A 50 2.72 -0.51 -15.55
CA ALA A 50 2.52 0.51 -14.52
C ALA A 50 2.49 -0.10 -13.11
N ARG A 51 1.82 -1.26 -12.96
CA ARG A 51 1.79 -2.00 -11.68
C ARG A 51 3.20 -2.42 -11.24
N LYS A 52 3.97 -3.05 -12.13
CA LYS A 52 5.38 -3.43 -11.88
C LYS A 52 6.24 -2.22 -11.51
N ALA A 53 5.99 -1.07 -12.13
CA ALA A 53 6.78 0.13 -11.85
C ALA A 53 6.49 0.69 -10.45
N GLN A 54 5.24 0.65 -9.96
CA GLN A 54 4.92 0.96 -8.56
C GLN A 54 5.47 -0.09 -7.58
N LEU A 55 5.41 -1.38 -7.91
CA LEU A 55 6.00 -2.44 -7.07
C LEU A 55 7.52 -2.29 -6.92
N ARG A 56 8.23 -1.86 -7.96
CA ARG A 56 9.66 -1.53 -7.88
C ARG A 56 9.92 -0.35 -6.95
N GLN A 57 9.07 0.68 -6.98
CA GLN A 57 9.17 1.79 -6.03
C GLN A 57 8.90 1.34 -4.59
N LEU A 58 7.92 0.47 -4.37
CA LEU A 58 7.66 -0.12 -3.06
C LEU A 58 8.83 -0.98 -2.57
N ARG A 59 9.54 -1.67 -3.49
CA ARG A 59 10.80 -2.36 -3.16
C ARG A 59 11.88 -1.39 -2.71
N LEU A 60 12.08 -0.28 -3.42
CA LEU A 60 13.04 0.76 -3.05
C LEU A 60 12.69 1.39 -1.70
N LEU A 61 11.41 1.67 -1.46
CA LEU A 61 10.91 2.13 -0.17
C LEU A 61 11.35 1.20 0.97
N ALA A 62 11.19 -0.10 0.80
CA ALA A 62 11.55 -1.08 1.82
C ALA A 62 13.07 -1.27 1.97
N THR A 63 13.83 -1.26 0.87
CA THR A 63 15.28 -1.51 0.90
C THR A 63 16.07 -0.27 1.30
N GLU A 64 15.79 0.89 0.70
CA GLU A 64 16.49 2.13 1.00
C GLU A 64 16.00 2.71 2.34
N GLY A 65 14.71 2.57 2.65
CA GLY A 65 14.13 2.99 3.92
C GLY A 65 14.43 2.08 5.12
N ALA A 66 15.20 1.00 4.94
CA ALA A 66 15.39 -0.03 5.96
C ALA A 66 15.92 0.51 7.30
N GLU A 67 16.95 1.36 7.27
CA GLU A 67 17.53 1.94 8.50
C GLU A 67 16.54 2.88 9.21
N LEU A 68 15.78 3.67 8.44
CA LEU A 68 14.77 4.57 8.98
C LEU A 68 13.62 3.79 9.63
N LEU A 69 13.13 2.75 8.97
CA LEU A 69 12.09 1.85 9.49
C LEU A 69 12.58 1.13 10.75
N GLN A 70 13.81 0.62 10.74
CA GLN A 70 14.42 -0.04 11.89
C GLN A 70 14.48 0.89 13.11
N ALA A 71 14.96 2.12 12.92
CA ALA A 71 15.06 3.09 14.01
C ALA A 71 13.67 3.50 14.54
N ALA A 72 12.68 3.68 13.66
CA ALA A 72 11.31 4.00 14.05
C ALA A 72 10.63 2.85 14.82
N VAL A 73 10.76 1.62 14.32
CA VAL A 73 10.21 0.41 14.96
C VAL A 73 10.87 0.16 16.31
N TRP A 74 12.19 0.37 16.43
CA TRP A 74 12.87 0.28 17.72
C TRP A 74 12.31 1.30 18.72
N LYS A 75 12.05 2.54 18.27
CA LYS A 75 11.54 3.61 19.13
C LYS A 75 10.14 3.33 19.66
N ASP A 76 9.26 2.77 18.83
CA ASP A 76 7.88 2.48 19.23
C ASP A 76 7.74 1.14 19.96
N LEU A 77 8.40 0.09 19.47
CA LEU A 77 8.13 -1.30 19.89
C LEU A 77 9.33 -1.99 20.54
N HIS A 78 10.53 -1.38 20.54
CA HIS A 78 11.79 -2.00 20.96
C HIS A 78 12.07 -3.33 20.25
N LYS A 79 11.52 -3.49 19.04
CA LYS A 79 11.72 -4.69 18.21
C LYS A 79 13.12 -4.66 17.60
N HIS A 80 13.89 -5.71 17.84
CA HIS A 80 15.27 -5.81 17.34
C HIS A 80 15.30 -5.86 15.80
N ALA A 81 16.37 -5.34 15.20
CA ALA A 81 16.53 -5.28 13.74
C ALA A 81 16.33 -6.63 13.04
N THR A 82 16.88 -7.70 13.61
CA THR A 82 16.72 -9.06 13.09
C THR A 82 15.26 -9.53 13.14
N GLU A 83 14.53 -9.17 14.20
CA GLU A 83 13.12 -9.54 14.31
C GLU A 83 12.26 -8.77 13.29
N LEU A 84 12.49 -7.46 13.14
CA LEU A 84 11.85 -6.66 12.09
C LEU A 84 12.14 -7.24 10.70
N PHE A 85 13.39 -7.64 10.45
CA PHE A 85 13.78 -8.20 9.15
C PHE A 85 13.09 -9.53 8.87
N VAL A 86 13.21 -10.50 9.78
CA VAL A 86 12.66 -11.85 9.59
C VAL A 86 11.14 -11.85 9.54
N MET A 87 10.49 -11.04 10.39
CA MET A 87 9.04 -11.09 10.52
C MET A 87 8.30 -10.15 9.59
N GLU A 88 8.87 -8.99 9.22
CA GLU A 88 8.14 -7.98 8.43
C GLU A 88 8.76 -7.71 7.06
N THR A 89 10.03 -7.28 7.01
CA THR A 89 10.56 -6.72 5.75
C THR A 89 11.00 -7.78 4.75
N SER A 90 11.55 -8.93 5.20
CA SER A 90 11.89 -10.03 4.30
C SER A 90 10.65 -10.64 3.64
N VAL A 91 9.56 -10.79 4.40
CA VAL A 91 8.26 -11.25 3.89
C VAL A 91 7.73 -10.30 2.82
N LEU A 92 7.76 -8.99 3.10
CA LEU A 92 7.36 -7.95 2.15
C LEU A 92 8.20 -8.00 0.86
N LEU A 93 9.53 -8.11 0.97
CA LEU A 93 10.41 -8.14 -0.20
C LEU A 93 10.18 -9.38 -1.07
N ASN A 94 9.94 -10.54 -0.46
CA ASN A 94 9.60 -11.76 -1.18
C ASN A 94 8.24 -11.63 -1.90
N GLU A 95 7.22 -11.10 -1.24
CA GLU A 95 5.91 -10.86 -1.84
C GLU A 95 6.01 -9.92 -3.06
N ILE A 96 6.75 -8.81 -2.92
CA ILE A 96 6.99 -7.88 -4.03
C ILE A 96 7.68 -8.59 -5.19
N GLN A 97 8.67 -9.43 -4.90
CA GLN A 97 9.41 -10.15 -5.93
C GLN A 97 8.51 -11.14 -6.67
N GLU A 98 7.72 -11.94 -5.95
CA GLU A 98 6.76 -12.87 -6.55
C GLU A 98 5.76 -12.14 -7.46
N HIS A 99 5.24 -11.00 -6.99
CA HIS A 99 4.32 -10.19 -7.78
C HIS A 99 5.00 -9.57 -9.01
N LEU A 100 6.27 -9.16 -8.93
CA LEU A 100 7.02 -8.68 -10.09
C LEU A 100 7.24 -9.78 -11.13
N ASP A 101 7.43 -11.02 -10.68
CA ASP A 101 7.69 -12.17 -11.54
C ASP A 101 6.42 -12.65 -12.26
N TYR A 102 5.26 -12.67 -11.56
CA TYR A 102 4.06 -13.34 -12.08
C TYR A 102 2.87 -12.43 -12.43
N VAL A 103 2.89 -11.12 -12.17
CA VAL A 103 1.70 -10.26 -12.42
C VAL A 103 1.24 -10.24 -13.89
N ASP A 104 2.14 -10.43 -14.86
CA ASP A 104 1.75 -10.51 -16.28
C ASP A 104 0.89 -11.76 -16.54
N ASP A 105 1.30 -12.91 -16.00
CA ASP A 105 0.58 -14.17 -16.13
C ASP A 105 -0.75 -14.15 -15.37
N TRP A 106 -0.77 -13.53 -14.18
CA TRP A 106 -1.99 -13.42 -13.37
C TRP A 106 -3.03 -12.49 -13.99
N ALA A 107 -2.60 -11.44 -14.69
CA ALA A 107 -3.49 -10.50 -15.37
C ALA A 107 -3.98 -11.00 -16.74
N ALA A 108 -3.32 -12.01 -17.33
CA ALA A 108 -3.68 -12.52 -18.65
C ALA A 108 -5.07 -13.20 -18.65
N PRO A 109 -5.88 -13.02 -19.72
CA PRO A 109 -7.16 -13.71 -19.86
C PRO A 109 -6.99 -15.23 -19.86
N LYS A 110 -7.79 -15.93 -19.06
CA LYS A 110 -7.73 -17.40 -18.96
C LYS A 110 -8.81 -18.04 -19.82
N ARG A 111 -8.41 -18.77 -20.86
CA ARG A 111 -9.37 -19.47 -21.74
C ARG A 111 -10.11 -20.56 -20.96
N VAL A 112 -11.42 -20.63 -21.14
CA VAL A 112 -12.28 -21.66 -20.56
C VAL A 112 -13.11 -22.38 -21.62
N GLY A 113 -13.68 -23.53 -21.26
CA GLY A 113 -14.53 -24.32 -22.17
C GLY A 113 -15.74 -23.51 -22.65
N THR A 114 -16.05 -23.60 -23.94
CA THR A 114 -17.23 -22.96 -24.55
C THR A 114 -18.29 -24.01 -24.83
N ASN A 115 -19.54 -23.75 -24.42
CA ASN A 115 -20.65 -24.69 -24.66
C ASN A 115 -21.02 -24.75 -26.15
N LEU A 116 -21.72 -25.82 -26.56
CA LEU A 116 -22.04 -26.07 -27.97
C LEU A 116 -22.91 -24.97 -28.60
N VAL A 117 -23.81 -24.35 -27.83
CA VAL A 117 -24.74 -23.32 -28.32
C VAL A 117 -24.00 -22.03 -28.71
N ASN A 118 -22.84 -21.77 -28.10
CA ASN A 118 -22.05 -20.57 -28.33
C ASN A 118 -20.93 -20.76 -29.37
N ILE A 119 -20.82 -21.92 -30.01
CA ILE A 119 -19.87 -22.17 -31.11
C ILE A 119 -20.36 -21.40 -32.36
N PRO A 120 -19.49 -20.70 -33.11
CA PRO A 120 -18.02 -20.78 -33.12
C PRO A 120 -17.28 -19.81 -32.19
N GLY A 121 -17.94 -19.23 -31.18
CA GLY A 121 -17.32 -18.33 -30.22
C GLY A 121 -16.31 -18.99 -29.27
N SER A 122 -15.64 -18.17 -28.47
CA SER A 122 -14.67 -18.57 -27.45
C SER A 122 -14.97 -17.87 -26.11
N SER A 123 -14.63 -18.53 -25.00
CA SER A 123 -14.90 -18.05 -23.65
C SER A 123 -13.60 -17.84 -22.87
N TYR A 124 -13.53 -16.75 -22.10
CA TYR A 124 -12.39 -16.36 -21.29
C TYR A 124 -12.86 -15.83 -19.93
N VAL A 125 -12.01 -15.99 -18.91
CA VAL A 125 -12.13 -15.31 -17.63
C VAL A 125 -11.13 -14.17 -17.59
N HIS A 126 -11.62 -12.97 -17.29
CA HIS A 126 -10.83 -11.76 -17.10
C HIS A 126 -10.87 -11.36 -15.63
N SER A 127 -9.72 -10.99 -15.08
CA SER A 127 -9.59 -10.46 -13.72
C SER A 127 -9.42 -8.95 -13.80
N ASP A 128 -10.49 -8.21 -13.49
CA ASP A 128 -10.48 -6.76 -13.51
C ASP A 128 -10.29 -6.17 -12.09
N PRO A 129 -9.59 -5.03 -11.96
CA PRO A 129 -9.47 -4.34 -10.68
C PRO A 129 -10.83 -3.82 -10.19
N LEU A 130 -10.98 -3.77 -8.87
CA LEU A 130 -12.19 -3.32 -8.18
C LEU A 130 -12.29 -1.79 -8.11
N GLY A 131 -11.18 -1.10 -7.88
CA GLY A 131 -11.14 0.36 -7.79
C GLY A 131 -10.15 0.91 -6.77
N VAL A 132 -10.68 1.51 -5.69
CA VAL A 132 -9.93 2.09 -4.58
C VAL A 132 -10.10 1.22 -3.35
N CYS A 133 -8.99 0.69 -2.85
CA CYS A 133 -8.91 -0.10 -1.64
C CYS A 133 -8.66 0.79 -0.42
N CYS A 134 -9.23 0.41 0.72
CA CYS A 134 -8.87 0.93 2.03
C CYS A 134 -8.09 -0.14 2.79
N ILE A 135 -6.87 0.18 3.22
CA ILE A 135 -6.00 -0.74 3.95
C ILE A 135 -5.79 -0.18 5.36
N MET A 136 -6.29 -0.89 6.37
CA MET A 136 -6.21 -0.49 7.77
C MET A 136 -5.26 -1.41 8.53
N GLY A 137 -4.07 -0.88 8.83
CA GLY A 137 -3.06 -1.59 9.62
C GLY A 137 -3.23 -1.40 11.13
N THR A 138 -2.41 -2.15 11.86
CA THR A 138 -2.38 -2.20 13.33
C THR A 138 -0.93 -2.18 13.82
N TRP A 139 -0.74 -2.11 15.13
CA TRP A 139 0.52 -1.72 15.78
C TRP A 139 1.56 -2.83 15.95
N ASN A 140 1.20 -4.12 15.89
CA ASN A 140 2.12 -5.21 16.25
C ASN A 140 3.14 -5.56 15.15
N TYR A 141 2.75 -5.40 13.88
CA TYR A 141 3.63 -5.48 12.71
C TYR A 141 3.33 -4.30 11.76
N PRO A 142 3.65 -3.07 12.20
CA PRO A 142 3.12 -1.85 11.62
C PRO A 142 3.64 -1.56 10.20
N VAL A 143 4.74 -2.21 9.79
CA VAL A 143 5.26 -2.12 8.42
C VAL A 143 4.55 -3.16 7.54
N GLN A 144 4.57 -4.42 7.95
CA GLN A 144 4.03 -5.52 7.14
C GLN A 144 2.51 -5.41 6.93
N LEU A 145 1.74 -5.12 7.99
CA LEU A 145 0.28 -5.14 7.93
C LEU A 145 -0.33 -3.98 7.13
N ILE A 146 0.51 -3.01 6.73
CA ILE A 146 0.15 -1.94 5.79
C ILE A 146 0.67 -2.29 4.39
N LEU A 147 1.96 -2.62 4.27
CA LEU A 147 2.61 -2.70 2.96
C LEU A 147 2.35 -4.04 2.26
N LEU A 148 2.20 -5.14 2.97
CA LEU A 148 1.93 -6.45 2.37
C LEU A 148 0.58 -6.48 1.62
N PRO A 149 -0.57 -6.08 2.20
CA PRO A 149 -1.81 -5.98 1.43
C PRO A 149 -1.75 -4.94 0.30
N LEU A 150 -0.88 -3.92 0.41
CA LEU A 150 -0.67 -2.95 -0.66
C LEU A 150 -0.03 -3.59 -1.91
N VAL A 151 0.86 -4.59 -1.74
CA VAL A 151 1.44 -5.35 -2.85
C VAL A 151 0.35 -6.01 -3.69
N GLY A 152 -0.59 -6.72 -3.05
CA GLY A 152 -1.74 -7.33 -3.73
C GLY A 152 -2.66 -6.28 -4.38
N CYS A 153 -2.92 -5.18 -3.69
CA CYS A 153 -3.72 -4.07 -4.19
C CYS A 153 -3.17 -3.51 -5.52
N ILE A 154 -1.89 -3.17 -5.56
CA ILE A 154 -1.22 -2.62 -6.75
C ILE A 154 -1.16 -3.67 -7.87
N SER A 155 -0.82 -4.92 -7.55
CA SER A 155 -0.74 -5.99 -8.56
C SER A 155 -2.08 -6.29 -9.23
N ALA A 156 -3.18 -6.17 -8.50
CA ALA A 156 -4.52 -6.31 -9.06
C ALA A 156 -4.92 -5.10 -9.92
N GLY A 157 -4.23 -3.96 -9.81
CA GLY A 157 -4.50 -2.73 -10.56
C GLY A 157 -5.38 -1.71 -9.81
N ASN A 158 -5.47 -1.83 -8.48
CA ASN A 158 -6.26 -0.93 -7.64
C ASN A 158 -5.41 0.21 -7.06
N CYS A 159 -6.03 1.36 -6.82
CA CYS A 159 -5.45 2.43 -6.00
C CYS A 159 -5.72 2.16 -4.51
N ALA A 160 -4.98 2.78 -3.59
CA ALA A 160 -5.12 2.52 -2.16
C ALA A 160 -5.08 3.78 -1.28
N VAL A 161 -5.94 3.83 -0.28
CA VAL A 161 -5.75 4.68 0.91
C VAL A 161 -5.30 3.81 2.08
N LEU A 162 -4.18 4.18 2.68
CA LEU A 162 -3.58 3.49 3.82
C LEU A 162 -3.92 4.23 5.12
N ARG A 163 -4.57 3.58 6.07
CA ARG A 163 -4.65 4.10 7.44
C ARG A 163 -3.39 3.72 8.18
N LEU A 164 -2.51 4.68 8.44
CA LEU A 164 -1.31 4.48 9.25
C LEU A 164 -1.69 4.45 10.74
N PRO A 165 -1.14 3.51 11.54
CA PRO A 165 -1.48 3.36 12.96
C PRO A 165 -0.80 4.43 13.84
N ALA A 166 -1.19 5.69 13.64
CA ALA A 166 -0.74 6.87 14.40
C ALA A 166 -1.74 7.22 15.53
N GLU A 167 -1.75 6.42 16.59
CA GLU A 167 -2.64 6.58 17.76
C GLU A 167 -1.95 6.25 19.10
N GLY A 168 -0.63 6.43 19.17
CA GLY A 168 0.18 6.29 20.39
C GLY A 168 0.98 4.99 20.51
N SER A 169 0.73 3.99 19.65
CA SER A 169 1.44 2.68 19.71
C SER A 169 2.50 2.49 18.62
N SER A 170 2.44 3.25 17.53
CA SER A 170 3.35 3.11 16.38
C SER A 170 3.51 4.42 15.61
N ASP A 171 3.61 5.54 16.33
CA ASP A 171 3.58 6.89 15.76
C ASP A 171 4.86 7.23 15.00
N HIS A 172 6.02 6.77 15.47
CA HIS A 172 7.28 6.97 14.75
C HIS A 172 7.34 6.11 13.50
N VAL A 173 6.82 4.89 13.54
CA VAL A 173 6.68 4.04 12.35
C VAL A 173 5.73 4.69 11.35
N ALA A 174 4.60 5.22 11.79
CA ALA A 174 3.66 5.94 10.92
C ALA A 174 4.33 7.15 10.25
N ALA A 175 5.07 7.97 11.00
CA ALA A 175 5.82 9.10 10.44
C ALA A 175 6.89 8.67 9.43
N ALA A 176 7.65 7.61 9.73
CA ALA A 176 8.62 7.04 8.80
C ALA A 176 7.96 6.51 7.52
N LEU A 177 6.85 5.79 7.64
CA LEU A 177 6.09 5.30 6.49
C LEU A 177 5.53 6.45 5.65
N ALA A 178 4.95 7.48 6.25
CA ALA A 178 4.45 8.65 5.51
C ALA A 178 5.57 9.33 4.70
N TYR A 179 6.71 9.60 5.33
CA TYR A 179 7.88 10.18 4.66
C TYR A 179 8.35 9.34 3.48
N LEU A 180 8.42 8.02 3.67
CA LEU A 180 8.84 7.10 2.63
C LEU A 180 7.80 6.96 1.51
N LEU A 181 6.51 6.91 1.85
CA LEU A 181 5.43 6.87 0.87
C LEU A 181 5.45 8.12 -0.02
N ASP A 182 5.65 9.31 0.56
CA ASP A 182 5.78 10.56 -0.20
C ASP A 182 7.01 10.57 -1.12
N LYS A 183 8.10 9.92 -0.72
CA LYS A 183 9.34 9.87 -1.51
C LYS A 183 9.25 8.89 -2.69
N TYR A 184 8.66 7.70 -2.48
CA TYR A 184 8.76 6.60 -3.45
C TYR A 184 7.45 6.34 -4.21
N MET A 185 6.29 6.56 -3.60
CA MET A 185 5.01 6.16 -4.19
C MET A 185 4.34 7.31 -4.93
N ASP A 186 3.62 7.00 -6.01
CA ASP A 186 2.85 8.01 -6.74
C ASP A 186 1.58 8.37 -5.94
N PRO A 187 1.35 9.64 -5.57
CA PRO A 187 0.17 10.07 -4.83
C PRO A 187 -1.14 9.92 -5.61
N ASN A 188 -1.08 9.65 -6.92
CA ASN A 188 -2.23 9.27 -7.74
C ASN A 188 -2.60 7.79 -7.60
N VAL A 189 -1.74 6.97 -6.98
CA VAL A 189 -1.94 5.53 -6.77
C VAL A 189 -2.14 5.21 -5.30
N VAL A 190 -1.32 5.79 -4.42
CA VAL A 190 -1.32 5.50 -2.98
C VAL A 190 -1.40 6.80 -2.21
N ARG A 191 -2.33 6.89 -1.26
CA ARG A 191 -2.37 7.97 -0.26
C ARG A 191 -2.47 7.36 1.12
N TYR A 192 -2.22 8.17 2.14
CA TYR A 192 -2.30 7.72 3.52
C TYR A 192 -3.11 8.69 4.38
N VAL A 193 -3.58 8.18 5.50
CA VAL A 193 -4.36 8.88 6.52
C VAL A 193 -3.76 8.55 7.87
N ALA A 194 -3.57 9.56 8.70
CA ALA A 194 -3.13 9.43 10.08
C ALA A 194 -4.27 9.80 11.04
N GLY A 195 -4.28 9.19 12.22
CA GLY A 195 -5.23 9.48 13.29
C GLY A 195 -5.92 8.23 13.84
N GLY A 196 -6.64 8.42 14.95
CA GLY A 196 -7.35 7.38 15.68
C GLY A 196 -8.78 7.14 15.19
N ILE A 197 -9.70 6.97 16.13
CA ILE A 197 -11.11 6.60 15.88
C ILE A 197 -11.81 7.54 14.90
N ASP A 198 -11.60 8.86 14.99
CA ASP A 198 -12.29 9.81 14.12
C ASP A 198 -11.82 9.73 12.67
N ALA A 199 -10.53 9.47 12.45
CA ALA A 199 -10.00 9.19 11.11
C ALA A 199 -10.57 7.88 10.56
N ASN A 200 -10.68 6.83 11.39
CA ASN A 200 -11.31 5.56 10.99
C ASN A 200 -12.78 5.76 10.58
N LYS A 201 -13.56 6.51 11.37
CA LYS A 201 -14.96 6.84 11.03
C LYS A 201 -15.05 7.61 9.72
N ALA A 202 -14.20 8.63 9.55
CA ALA A 202 -14.17 9.44 8.34
C ALA A 202 -13.78 8.62 7.09
N MET A 203 -12.81 7.72 7.22
CA MET A 203 -12.43 6.78 6.16
C MET A 203 -13.57 5.83 5.83
N LEU A 204 -14.15 5.14 6.83
CA LEU A 204 -15.22 4.16 6.61
C LEU A 204 -16.54 4.78 6.12
N ALA A 205 -16.69 6.10 6.22
CA ALA A 205 -17.78 6.84 5.57
C ALA A 205 -17.58 7.02 4.06
N GLN A 206 -16.35 6.83 3.53
CA GLN A 206 -16.06 6.93 2.10
C GLN A 206 -16.39 5.62 1.36
N LYS A 207 -16.65 5.73 0.05
CA LYS A 207 -16.91 4.57 -0.81
C LYS A 207 -15.61 3.94 -1.29
N PHE A 208 -15.23 2.83 -0.68
CA PHE A 208 -14.18 1.92 -1.15
C PHE A 208 -14.78 0.68 -1.82
N ASP A 209 -14.04 0.05 -2.73
CA ASP A 209 -14.49 -1.18 -3.41
C ASP A 209 -13.97 -2.44 -2.71
N LEU A 210 -12.93 -2.29 -1.90
CA LEU A 210 -12.43 -3.33 -1.02
C LEU A 210 -11.84 -2.70 0.25
N ILE A 211 -12.14 -3.28 1.40
CA ILE A 211 -11.57 -2.88 2.70
C ILE A 211 -10.78 -4.06 3.24
N PHE A 212 -9.49 -3.86 3.46
CA PHE A 212 -8.60 -4.79 4.13
C PHE A 212 -8.32 -4.27 5.54
N CYS A 213 -8.71 -5.03 6.56
CA CYS A 213 -8.52 -4.63 7.96
C CYS A 213 -7.86 -5.77 8.73
N THR A 214 -6.77 -5.46 9.42
CA THR A 214 -6.16 -6.37 10.40
C THR A 214 -6.35 -5.80 11.79
N GLY A 215 -7.04 -6.53 12.66
CA GLY A 215 -7.36 -6.10 14.01
C GLY A 215 -8.01 -7.21 14.85
N GLY A 216 -8.27 -6.92 16.12
CA GLY A 216 -9.01 -7.83 17.00
C GLY A 216 -10.53 -7.70 16.82
N PRO A 217 -11.31 -8.74 17.18
CA PRO A 217 -12.76 -8.59 17.28
C PRO A 217 -13.11 -7.56 18.36
N SER A 218 -14.23 -6.84 18.20
CA SER A 218 -14.75 -5.96 19.24
C SER A 218 -14.97 -6.77 20.52
N ARG A 219 -14.34 -6.37 21.63
CA ARG A 219 -14.79 -6.81 22.96
C ARG A 219 -16.01 -5.95 23.29
N LEU A 220 -17.19 -6.58 23.28
CA LEU A 220 -18.42 -6.05 23.88
C LEU A 220 -18.25 -5.97 25.40
#